data_AF-A0A523FFG7-F1
#
_entry.id   AF-A0A523FFG7-F1
#
_cell.length_a   1.000
_cell.length_b   1.000
_cell.length_c   1.000
_cell.angle_alpha   90.00
_cell.angle_beta   90.00
_cell.angle_gamma   90.00
#
_symmetry.space_group_name_H-M   'P 1'
#
loop_
_entity.id
_entity.type
_entity.pdbx_description
1 polymer ?
#
loop_
_entity_poly.entity_id
_entity_poly.type
_entity_poly.pdbx_seq_one_letter_code
_entity_poly.pdbx_strand_id
1 'polypeptide(L)'
;MSGINWKQTAKAGLIGLMFAAASAVFTMDAAQAQASTCDSKKSSASKTLSPKVYKVIEQVQILVEADQTTQAKAMLDGIRNRNELGAYDQTVIQQFYAQIYVEQDAYLKAADALAIVIRLGECILPPEQINETIFNIGQLYIGAEQYAKGMSYLEDWFKKNPDPSASALAFMAQANLGIEPPNYPEALKWMIRAIDKSIALGDEPRETWYSTIVALYIETEQMSKALPILELLVNKHPKRTYWMQLSYVYGELNRDADQFSTLESAYHQGLLVKSQELVYLAQLYMANSIPDRASDIMEEGIKAGTIKREPNNVRFLADALYTAKELDRAINWYEEAGKVADNAQVFFMLGQIYMQQEAWKKAVTAFENTLSKNRQVGKDKKMREIGTAHYNMGIALYSDGKISAAKKSFTTAKGYSNMRKGANQWLARIASET
;
A
#
# COMPACT_ATOMS: atom_id res chain seq x y z
N MET A 1 -2.83 -3.19 3.57
CA MET A 1 -2.14 -2.68 2.36
C MET A 1 -3.02 -1.53 1.89
N SER A 2 -2.71 -0.26 2.10
CA SER A 2 -1.49 0.43 1.71
C SER A 2 -1.34 1.72 2.52
N GLY A 3 -0.11 2.03 2.96
CA GLY A 3 0.24 3.36 3.48
C GLY A 3 0.53 4.31 2.33
N ILE A 4 -0.32 4.33 1.29
CA ILE A 4 -0.16 5.29 0.20
C ILE A 4 -0.48 6.66 0.78
N ASN A 5 0.55 7.47 0.96
CA ASN A 5 0.40 8.86 1.34
C ASN A 5 -0.07 9.66 0.12
N TRP A 6 -1.38 9.67 -0.11
CA TRP A 6 -2.02 10.36 -1.23
C TRP A 6 -1.70 11.86 -1.28
N LYS A 7 -1.36 12.46 -0.13
CA LYS A 7 -0.95 13.87 -0.06
C LYS A 7 0.43 14.12 -0.68
N GLN A 8 1.35 13.15 -0.59
CA GLN A 8 2.69 13.29 -1.20
C GLN A 8 2.67 13.10 -2.72
N THR A 9 1.83 12.20 -3.24
CA THR A 9 1.70 12.00 -4.69
C THR A 9 1.07 13.20 -5.39
N ALA A 10 0.08 13.85 -4.74
CA ALA A 10 -0.50 15.09 -5.22
C ALA A 10 0.56 16.21 -5.36
N LYS A 11 1.46 16.36 -4.37
CA LYS A 11 2.54 17.36 -4.39
C LYS A 11 3.53 17.17 -5.55
N ALA A 12 3.94 15.93 -5.83
CA ALA A 12 4.85 15.65 -6.94
C ALA A 12 4.21 15.92 -8.33
N GLY A 13 2.90 15.70 -8.46
CA GLY A 13 2.16 16.01 -9.69
C GLY A 13 2.02 17.51 -9.99
N LEU A 14 1.99 18.35 -8.96
CA LEU A 14 1.88 19.81 -9.08
C LEU A 14 3.10 20.45 -9.74
N ILE A 15 4.30 20.01 -9.35
CA ILE A 15 5.57 20.60 -9.81
C ILE A 15 5.82 20.28 -11.29
N GLY A 16 5.52 19.06 -11.74
CA GLY A 16 5.78 18.66 -13.14
C GLY A 16 4.89 19.34 -14.20
N LEU A 17 3.69 19.80 -13.85
CA LEU A 17 2.75 20.41 -14.82
C LEU A 17 2.97 21.92 -15.00
N MET A 18 3.32 22.66 -13.94
CA MET A 18 3.48 24.12 -14.02
C MET A 18 4.71 24.56 -14.85
N PHE A 19 5.77 23.76 -14.92
CA PHE A 19 7.00 24.10 -15.67
C PHE A 19 6.89 23.98 -17.19
N ALA A 20 5.96 23.17 -17.71
CA ALA A 20 5.79 23.00 -19.16
C ALA A 20 5.22 24.26 -19.84
N ALA A 21 4.53 25.15 -19.10
CA ALA A 21 3.89 26.33 -19.65
C ALA A 21 4.82 27.55 -19.76
N ALA A 22 5.89 27.63 -18.96
CA ALA A 22 6.75 28.82 -18.89
C ALA A 22 7.72 28.95 -20.08
N SER A 23 8.10 27.84 -20.71
CA SER A 23 9.06 27.83 -21.83
C SER A 23 8.43 28.15 -23.20
N ALA A 24 7.09 28.17 -23.30
CA ALA A 24 6.37 28.45 -24.55
C ALA A 24 6.20 29.96 -24.85
N VAL A 25 6.73 30.85 -24.01
CA VAL A 25 6.44 32.30 -24.08
C VAL A 25 7.04 33.01 -25.31
N PHE A 26 7.92 32.38 -26.10
CA PHE A 26 8.68 33.09 -27.14
C PHE A 26 8.31 32.84 -28.60
N THR A 27 7.25 32.09 -28.92
CA THR A 27 6.81 31.96 -30.32
C THR A 27 5.29 31.89 -30.46
N MET A 28 4.59 33.03 -30.38
CA MET A 28 3.26 33.12 -30.99
C MET A 28 3.16 34.40 -31.80
N ASP A 29 3.21 34.23 -33.11
CA ASP A 29 2.73 35.20 -34.08
C ASP A 29 1.24 35.45 -33.79
N ALA A 30 0.85 36.71 -33.68
CA ALA A 30 -0.46 37.12 -33.19
C ALA A 30 -1.55 36.84 -34.23
N ALA A 31 -2.06 35.61 -34.28
CA ALA A 31 -3.31 35.32 -34.98
C ALA A 31 -4.51 35.78 -34.13
N GLN A 32 -5.18 36.83 -34.60
CA GLN A 32 -6.44 37.31 -34.02
C GLN A 32 -7.60 36.34 -34.32
N ALA A 33 -8.34 35.96 -33.28
CA ALA A 33 -9.80 36.15 -33.14
C ALA A 33 -10.35 35.15 -32.11
N GLN A 34 -11.03 35.62 -31.05
CA GLN A 34 -12.48 35.81 -31.04
C GLN A 34 -12.97 36.44 -29.72
N ALA A 35 -13.90 37.39 -29.88
CA ALA A 35 -14.86 37.94 -28.91
C ALA A 35 -14.31 38.53 -27.58
N SER A 36 -13.96 39.82 -27.57
CA SER A 36 -13.74 40.56 -26.33
C SER A 36 -14.87 41.58 -26.07
N THR A 37 -15.57 41.37 -24.97
CA THR A 37 -16.31 42.37 -24.16
C THR A 37 -15.37 43.37 -23.48
N CYS A 38 -14.11 43.47 -23.90
CA CYS A 38 -13.11 44.37 -23.37
C CYS A 38 -13.33 45.79 -23.89
N ASP A 39 -13.43 46.74 -22.97
CA ASP A 39 -13.46 48.17 -23.27
C ASP A 39 -12.23 48.58 -24.09
N SER A 40 -12.44 49.43 -25.10
CA SER A 40 -11.44 49.86 -26.10
C SER A 40 -10.11 50.34 -25.50
N LYS A 41 -10.15 50.94 -24.30
CA LYS A 41 -8.96 51.39 -23.57
C LYS A 41 -8.09 50.24 -23.04
N LYS A 42 -8.68 49.13 -22.59
CA LYS A 42 -7.94 47.96 -22.05
C LYS A 42 -7.33 47.08 -23.15
N SER A 43 -7.95 47.07 -24.34
CA SER A 43 -7.47 46.34 -25.53
C SER A 43 -6.20 46.96 -26.16
N SER A 44 -5.94 48.26 -25.93
CA SER A 44 -4.80 48.99 -26.51
C SER A 44 -3.45 48.74 -25.83
N ALA A 45 -3.38 47.87 -24.82
CA ALA A 45 -2.14 47.59 -24.10
C ALA A 45 -1.13 46.82 -24.98
N SER A 46 0.14 47.21 -24.94
CA SER A 46 1.24 46.47 -25.58
C SER A 46 1.24 45.01 -25.12
N LYS A 47 1.39 44.09 -26.07
CA LYS A 47 1.47 42.63 -25.82
C LYS A 47 2.91 42.11 -25.82
N THR A 48 3.89 42.99 -25.71
CA THR A 48 5.32 42.66 -25.72
C THR A 48 6.01 43.23 -24.49
N LEU A 49 7.06 42.54 -24.05
CA LEU A 49 7.89 42.98 -22.94
C LEU A 49 8.68 44.24 -23.31
N SER A 50 8.80 45.17 -22.37
CA SER A 50 9.75 46.27 -22.53
C SER A 50 11.19 45.75 -22.51
N PRO A 51 12.13 46.32 -23.29
CA PRO A 51 13.51 45.82 -23.38
C PRO A 51 14.25 45.75 -22.03
N LYS A 52 13.91 46.65 -21.09
CA LYS A 52 14.47 46.65 -19.73
C LYS A 52 13.95 45.47 -18.91
N VAL A 53 12.65 45.17 -18.99
CA VAL A 53 12.04 44.04 -18.28
C VAL A 53 12.52 42.72 -18.88
N TYR A 54 12.58 42.62 -20.21
CA TYR A 54 13.10 41.43 -20.91
C TYR A 54 14.47 41.00 -20.39
N LYS A 55 15.45 41.92 -20.32
CA LYS A 55 16.80 41.62 -19.81
C LYS A 55 16.81 41.14 -18.36
N VAL A 56 15.93 41.67 -17.52
CA VAL A 56 15.82 41.24 -16.11
C VAL A 56 15.20 39.86 -16.03
N ILE A 57 14.16 39.59 -16.82
CA ILE A 57 13.51 38.27 -16.88
C ILE A 57 14.49 37.18 -17.36
N GLU A 58 15.32 37.46 -18.37
CA GLU A 58 16.35 36.52 -18.84
C GLU A 58 17.32 36.12 -17.70
N GLN A 59 17.78 37.09 -16.89
CA GLN A 59 18.62 36.79 -15.74
C GLN A 59 17.86 36.07 -14.62
N VAL A 60 16.60 36.43 -14.37
CA VAL A 60 15.74 35.75 -13.40
C VAL A 60 15.55 34.28 -13.79
N GLN A 61 15.36 33.98 -15.07
CA GLN A 61 15.22 32.61 -15.55
C GLN A 61 16.49 31.78 -15.28
N ILE A 62 17.68 32.32 -15.59
CA ILE A 62 18.96 31.66 -15.29
C ILE A 62 19.09 31.38 -13.79
N LEU A 63 18.70 32.33 -12.93
CA LEU A 63 18.76 32.16 -11.48
C LEU A 63 17.75 31.12 -10.99
N VAL A 64 16.54 31.06 -11.55
CA VAL A 64 15.55 30.03 -11.22
C VAL A 64 16.03 28.64 -11.64
N GLU A 65 16.58 28.51 -12.85
CA GLU A 65 17.16 27.24 -13.34
C GLU A 65 18.37 26.78 -12.49
N ALA A 66 19.08 27.71 -11.86
CA ALA A 66 20.17 27.44 -10.93
C ALA A 66 19.72 27.26 -9.46
N ASP A 67 18.42 27.17 -9.19
CA ASP A 67 17.83 27.10 -7.84
C ASP A 67 18.17 28.29 -6.92
N GLN A 68 18.56 29.43 -7.50
CA GLN A 68 18.88 30.67 -6.80
C GLN A 68 17.64 31.55 -6.63
N THR A 69 16.55 30.97 -6.14
CA THR A 69 15.21 31.58 -6.10
C THR A 69 15.15 32.87 -5.27
N THR A 70 15.98 32.99 -4.24
CA THR A 70 16.06 34.22 -3.42
C THR A 70 16.64 35.39 -4.21
N GLN A 71 17.69 35.14 -5.00
CA GLN A 71 18.32 36.17 -5.85
C GLN A 71 17.39 36.54 -7.02
N ALA A 72 16.78 35.54 -7.65
CA ALA A 72 15.76 35.73 -8.68
C ALA A 72 14.63 36.65 -8.19
N LYS A 73 14.11 36.39 -6.99
CA LYS A 73 13.07 37.22 -6.38
C LYS A 73 13.54 38.66 -6.13
N ALA A 74 14.77 38.84 -5.64
CA ALA A 74 15.33 40.17 -5.39
C ALA A 74 15.45 41.00 -6.68
N MET A 75 15.79 40.35 -7.80
CA MET A 75 15.82 41.02 -9.11
C MET A 75 14.43 41.49 -9.55
N LEU A 76 13.40 40.66 -9.39
CA LEU A 76 12.01 41.06 -9.67
C LEU A 76 11.56 42.20 -8.75
N ASP A 77 11.90 42.14 -7.45
CA ASP A 77 11.56 43.17 -6.47
C ASP A 77 12.16 44.54 -6.83
N GLY A 78 13.34 44.56 -7.47
CA GLY A 78 14.01 45.78 -7.95
C GLY A 78 13.35 46.45 -9.18
N ILE A 79 12.45 45.74 -9.86
CA ILE A 79 11.73 46.29 -11.03
C ILE A 79 10.23 46.48 -10.81
N ARG A 80 9.61 45.80 -9.84
CA ARG A 80 8.14 45.72 -9.67
C ARG A 80 7.40 47.04 -9.45
N ASN A 81 8.07 48.06 -8.91
CA ASN A 81 7.47 49.36 -8.52
C ASN A 81 7.84 50.51 -9.48
N ARG A 82 8.34 50.19 -10.68
CA ARG A 82 8.72 51.23 -11.65
C ARG A 82 7.46 51.78 -12.34
N ASN A 83 7.34 53.11 -12.38
CA ASN A 83 6.21 53.81 -13.00
C ASN A 83 6.03 53.51 -14.50
N GLU A 84 7.02 52.92 -15.16
CA GLU A 84 7.04 52.60 -16.59
C GLU A 84 6.46 51.21 -16.92
N LEU A 85 6.05 50.40 -15.93
CA LEU A 85 5.59 49.03 -16.21
C LEU A 85 4.18 49.01 -16.82
N GLY A 86 4.10 48.60 -18.08
CA GLY A 86 2.84 48.29 -18.74
C GLY A 86 2.16 47.04 -18.15
N ALA A 87 0.87 46.86 -18.46
CA ALA A 87 0.11 45.74 -17.92
C ALA A 87 0.69 44.36 -18.32
N TYR A 88 1.23 44.22 -19.54
CA TYR A 88 1.90 42.99 -19.97
C TYR A 88 3.20 42.71 -19.20
N ASP A 89 4.05 43.73 -18.99
CA ASP A 89 5.25 43.62 -18.15
C ASP A 89 4.89 43.14 -16.74
N GLN A 90 3.85 43.74 -16.14
CA GLN A 90 3.35 43.34 -14.82
C GLN A 90 2.85 41.90 -14.81
N THR A 91 2.12 41.47 -15.83
CA THR A 91 1.63 40.09 -15.97
C THR A 91 2.78 39.09 -16.00
N VAL A 92 3.81 39.31 -16.82
CA VAL A 92 4.96 38.42 -16.92
C VAL A 92 5.74 38.37 -15.59
N ILE A 93 5.98 39.53 -14.96
CA ILE A 93 6.62 39.58 -13.64
C ILE A 93 5.85 38.73 -12.61
N GLN A 94 4.51 38.76 -12.62
CA GLN A 94 3.70 37.95 -11.71
C GLN A 94 3.77 36.45 -12.02
N GLN A 95 3.90 36.05 -13.29
CA GLN A 95 4.14 34.64 -13.65
C GLN A 95 5.47 34.14 -13.06
N PHE A 96 6.54 34.93 -13.15
CA PHE A 96 7.82 34.57 -12.56
C PHE A 96 7.79 34.58 -11.02
N TYR A 97 7.05 35.50 -10.38
CA TYR A 97 6.81 35.41 -8.93
C TYR A 97 6.11 34.11 -8.56
N ALA A 98 5.07 33.72 -9.31
CA ALA A 98 4.37 32.47 -9.05
C ALA A 98 5.32 31.27 -9.14
N GLN A 99 6.14 31.18 -10.19
CA GLN A 99 7.13 30.12 -10.35
C GLN A 99 8.13 30.08 -9.19
N ILE A 100 8.70 31.22 -8.82
CA ILE A 100 9.62 31.33 -7.67
C ILE A 100 8.94 30.88 -6.37
N TYR A 101 7.67 31.25 -6.16
CA TYR A 101 6.94 30.84 -4.98
C TYR A 101 6.61 29.35 -4.97
N VAL A 102 6.43 28.70 -6.13
CA VAL A 102 6.29 27.23 -6.20
C VAL A 102 7.57 26.54 -5.74
N GLU A 103 8.73 26.96 -6.24
CA GLU A 103 10.03 26.42 -5.83
C GLU A 103 10.34 26.62 -4.35
N GLN A 104 9.74 27.64 -3.74
CA GLN A 104 9.86 27.92 -2.31
C GLN A 104 8.78 27.24 -1.45
N ASP A 105 7.97 26.35 -2.03
CA ASP A 105 6.79 25.72 -1.41
C ASP A 105 5.76 26.73 -0.86
N ALA A 106 5.80 27.98 -1.33
CA ALA A 106 4.94 29.08 -0.92
C ALA A 106 3.66 29.14 -1.79
N TYR A 107 2.93 28.02 -1.88
CA TYR A 107 1.85 27.83 -2.86
C TYR A 107 0.73 28.89 -2.80
N LEU A 108 0.37 29.37 -1.60
CA LEU A 108 -0.65 30.42 -1.47
C LEU A 108 -0.18 31.76 -2.07
N LYS A 109 1.11 32.11 -1.91
CA LYS A 109 1.68 33.31 -2.54
C LYS A 109 1.77 33.16 -4.05
N ALA A 110 2.06 31.95 -4.53
CA ALA A 110 2.00 31.65 -5.96
C ALA A 110 0.58 31.83 -6.51
N ALA A 111 -0.43 31.35 -5.79
CA ALA A 111 -1.83 31.51 -6.18
C ALA A 111 -2.26 32.98 -6.20
N ASP A 112 -1.81 33.79 -5.24
CA ASP A 112 -2.04 35.24 -5.22
C ASP A 112 -1.41 35.94 -6.43
N ALA A 113 -0.18 35.57 -6.80
CA ALA A 113 0.49 36.10 -7.98
C ALA A 113 -0.26 35.74 -9.27
N LEU A 114 -0.70 34.49 -9.42
CA LEU A 114 -1.51 34.05 -10.57
C LEU A 114 -2.91 34.70 -10.61
N ALA A 115 -3.51 35.02 -9.47
CA ALA A 115 -4.76 35.77 -9.45
C ALA A 115 -4.58 37.19 -10.02
N ILE A 116 -3.40 37.80 -9.84
CA ILE A 116 -3.05 39.07 -10.49
C ILE A 116 -2.86 38.87 -11.99
N VAL A 117 -2.22 37.77 -12.43
CA VAL A 117 -2.08 37.40 -13.84
C VAL A 117 -3.44 37.34 -14.53
N ILE A 118 -4.45 36.71 -13.91
CA ILE A 118 -5.81 36.66 -14.47
C ILE A 118 -6.41 38.06 -14.60
N ARG A 119 -6.33 38.86 -13.53
CA ARG A 119 -6.92 40.21 -13.49
C ARG A 119 -6.30 41.16 -14.52
N LEU A 120 -4.98 41.11 -14.70
CA LEU A 120 -4.27 41.95 -15.66
C LEU A 120 -4.36 41.39 -17.09
N GLY A 121 -4.37 40.05 -17.22
CA GLY A 121 -4.27 39.34 -18.47
C GLY A 121 -5.58 39.16 -19.23
N GLU A 122 -6.75 39.42 -18.63
CA GLU A 122 -8.08 39.19 -19.23
C GLU A 122 -8.23 39.76 -20.66
N CYS A 123 -7.59 40.90 -20.97
CA CYS A 123 -7.62 41.51 -22.30
C CYS A 123 -6.27 41.48 -23.05
N ILE A 124 -5.25 40.82 -22.48
CA ILE A 124 -3.85 40.88 -22.96
C ILE A 124 -3.33 39.49 -23.34
N LEU A 125 -3.66 38.48 -22.55
CA LEU A 125 -3.28 37.09 -22.78
C LEU A 125 -4.35 36.36 -23.60
N PRO A 126 -3.97 35.29 -24.34
CA PRO A 126 -4.94 34.39 -24.95
C PRO A 126 -5.90 33.79 -23.91
N PRO A 127 -7.20 33.61 -24.22
CA PRO A 127 -8.17 32.99 -23.32
C PRO A 127 -7.73 31.61 -22.79
N GLU A 128 -7.03 30.84 -23.63
CA GLU A 128 -6.49 29.52 -23.28
C GLU A 128 -5.47 29.64 -22.14
N GLN A 129 -4.59 30.65 -22.20
CA GLN A 129 -3.59 30.89 -21.16
C GLN A 129 -4.25 31.34 -19.84
N ILE A 130 -5.31 32.14 -19.91
CA ILE A 130 -6.11 32.52 -18.72
C ILE A 130 -6.77 31.29 -18.12
N ASN A 131 -7.37 30.43 -18.94
CA ASN A 131 -7.96 29.18 -18.48
C ASN A 131 -6.91 28.26 -17.85
N GLU A 132 -5.74 28.10 -18.44
CA GLU A 132 -4.65 27.31 -17.84
C GLU A 132 -4.19 27.91 -16.49
N THR A 133 -4.15 29.24 -16.39
CA THR A 133 -3.82 29.92 -15.13
C THR A 133 -4.84 29.61 -14.03
N ILE A 134 -6.14 29.50 -14.36
CA ILE A 134 -7.19 29.08 -13.41
C ILE A 134 -6.92 27.65 -12.90
N PHE A 135 -6.55 26.74 -13.79
CA PHE A 135 -6.20 25.37 -13.43
C PHE A 135 -5.00 25.34 -12.46
N ASN A 136 -3.95 26.09 -12.78
CA ASN A 136 -2.74 26.22 -11.96
C ASN A 136 -3.05 26.79 -10.56
N ILE A 137 -3.98 27.74 -10.46
CA ILE A 137 -4.44 28.23 -9.15
C ILE A 137 -5.11 27.11 -8.35
N GLY A 138 -5.99 26.31 -8.97
CA GLY A 138 -6.63 25.17 -8.32
C GLY A 138 -5.62 24.15 -7.80
N GLN A 139 -4.62 23.84 -8.63
CA GLN A 139 -3.45 23.04 -8.29
C GLN A 139 -2.70 23.57 -7.06
N LEU A 140 -2.36 24.86 -7.04
CA LEU A 140 -1.66 25.49 -5.92
C LEU A 140 -2.45 25.44 -4.60
N TYR A 141 -3.77 25.64 -4.66
CA TYR A 141 -4.61 25.49 -3.47
C TYR A 141 -4.61 24.06 -2.95
N ILE A 142 -4.64 23.04 -3.84
CA ILE A 142 -4.50 21.63 -3.43
C ILE A 142 -3.13 21.36 -2.81
N GLY A 143 -2.04 21.91 -3.39
CA GLY A 143 -0.69 21.80 -2.82
C GLY A 143 -0.56 22.43 -1.43
N ALA A 144 -1.30 23.52 -1.20
CA ALA A 144 -1.46 24.17 0.10
C ALA A 144 -2.44 23.46 1.04
N GLU A 145 -2.91 22.26 0.69
CA GLU A 145 -3.91 21.46 1.41
C GLU A 145 -5.29 22.15 1.57
N GLN A 146 -5.57 23.20 0.78
CA GLN A 146 -6.87 23.86 0.68
C GLN A 146 -7.73 23.19 -0.40
N TYR A 147 -8.02 21.90 -0.21
CA TYR A 147 -8.70 21.06 -1.19
C TYR A 147 -10.04 21.61 -1.67
N ALA A 148 -10.93 22.04 -0.76
CA ALA A 148 -12.24 22.56 -1.14
C ALA A 148 -12.14 23.76 -2.09
N LYS A 149 -11.19 24.68 -1.82
CA LYS A 149 -10.96 25.84 -2.68
C LYS A 149 -10.33 25.43 -4.00
N GLY A 150 -9.30 24.57 -3.97
CA GLY A 150 -8.65 24.10 -5.18
C GLY A 150 -9.59 23.33 -6.11
N MET A 151 -10.40 22.42 -5.57
CA MET A 151 -11.41 21.67 -6.31
C MET A 151 -12.46 22.59 -6.95
N SER A 152 -12.90 23.65 -6.27
CA SER A 152 -13.81 24.64 -6.87
C SER A 152 -13.21 25.31 -8.11
N TYR A 153 -11.92 25.65 -8.10
CA TYR A 153 -11.22 26.19 -9.28
C TYR A 153 -11.17 25.14 -10.42
N LEU A 154 -10.85 23.89 -10.11
CA LEU A 154 -10.80 22.82 -11.10
C LEU A 154 -12.18 22.54 -11.71
N GLU A 155 -13.24 22.49 -10.90
CA GLU A 155 -14.61 22.26 -11.37
C GLU A 155 -15.07 23.36 -12.33
N ASP A 156 -14.79 24.62 -12.01
CA ASP A 156 -15.10 25.73 -12.90
C ASP A 156 -14.28 25.70 -14.18
N TRP A 157 -13.03 25.23 -14.11
CA TRP A 157 -12.21 24.99 -15.30
C TRP A 157 -12.81 23.87 -16.17
N PHE A 158 -13.22 22.73 -15.61
CA PHE A 158 -13.81 21.63 -16.36
C PHE A 158 -15.15 22.02 -17.04
N LYS A 159 -15.94 22.93 -16.45
CA LYS A 159 -17.17 23.45 -17.09
C LYS A 159 -16.89 24.20 -18.39
N LYS A 160 -15.72 24.84 -18.49
CA LYS A 160 -15.30 25.67 -19.64
C LYS A 160 -14.45 24.89 -20.65
N ASN A 161 -13.93 23.73 -20.25
CA ASN A 161 -13.04 22.90 -21.06
C ASN A 161 -13.67 21.50 -21.22
N PRO A 162 -14.62 21.34 -22.15
CA PRO A 162 -15.36 20.09 -22.31
C PRO A 162 -14.50 18.92 -22.82
N ASP A 163 -13.34 19.20 -23.42
CA ASP A 163 -12.35 18.19 -23.82
C ASP A 163 -11.02 18.34 -23.05
N PRO A 164 -10.98 18.02 -21.74
CA PRO A 164 -9.78 18.17 -20.93
C PRO A 164 -8.72 17.13 -21.29
N SER A 165 -7.46 17.45 -21.00
CA SER A 165 -6.36 16.49 -21.15
C SER A 165 -6.49 15.31 -20.18
N ALA A 166 -5.93 14.16 -20.54
CA ALA A 166 -5.86 13.00 -19.66
C ALA A 166 -5.17 13.33 -18.31
N SER A 167 -4.15 14.20 -18.33
CA SER A 167 -3.45 14.64 -17.11
C SER A 167 -4.33 15.48 -16.20
N ALA A 168 -5.16 16.37 -16.76
CA ALA A 168 -6.11 17.17 -15.96
C ALA A 168 -7.15 16.26 -15.28
N LEU A 169 -7.68 15.26 -16.01
CA LEU A 169 -8.59 14.25 -15.45
C LEU A 169 -7.93 13.45 -14.31
N ALA A 170 -6.70 12.99 -14.51
CA ALA A 170 -5.95 12.26 -13.49
C ALA A 170 -5.66 13.13 -12.26
N PHE A 171 -5.43 14.44 -12.45
CA PHE A 171 -5.22 15.38 -11.35
C PHE A 171 -6.49 15.56 -10.51
N MET A 172 -7.67 15.62 -11.14
CA MET A 172 -8.95 15.65 -10.40
C MET A 172 -9.18 14.37 -9.59
N ALA A 173 -8.75 13.21 -10.10
CA ALA A 173 -8.76 11.96 -9.33
C ALA A 173 -7.87 12.04 -8.08
N GLN A 174 -6.66 12.58 -8.23
CA GLN A 174 -5.73 12.80 -7.11
C GLN A 174 -6.28 13.80 -6.08
N ALA A 175 -6.93 14.87 -6.53
CA ALA A 175 -7.57 15.84 -5.63
C ALA A 175 -8.63 15.17 -4.73
N ASN A 176 -9.45 14.28 -5.30
CA ASN A 176 -10.43 13.49 -4.56
C ASN A 176 -9.79 12.47 -3.60
N LEU A 177 -8.56 12.03 -3.86
CA LEU A 177 -7.80 11.16 -2.96
C LEU A 177 -7.10 11.91 -1.82
N GLY A 178 -6.84 13.21 -1.98
CA GLY A 178 -6.12 14.01 -0.99
C GLY A 178 -6.99 14.64 0.11
N ILE A 179 -8.32 14.67 -0.07
CA ILE A 179 -9.28 15.12 0.95
C ILE A 179 -9.39 14.12 2.11
N GLU A 180 -9.88 14.59 3.26
CA GLU A 180 -10.05 13.77 4.48
C GLU A 180 -11.53 13.75 4.90
N PRO A 181 -12.21 12.59 4.84
CA PRO A 181 -11.75 11.32 4.28
C PRO A 181 -11.67 11.35 2.73
N PRO A 182 -10.84 10.50 2.09
CA PRO A 182 -10.77 10.40 0.63
C PRO A 182 -12.11 10.04 -0.01
N ASN A 183 -12.43 10.67 -1.14
CA ASN A 183 -13.61 10.33 -1.94
C ASN A 183 -13.25 9.31 -3.04
N TYR A 184 -13.12 8.04 -2.64
CA TYR A 184 -12.76 6.95 -3.56
C TYR A 184 -13.71 6.78 -4.76
N PRO A 185 -15.05 6.83 -4.60
CA PRO A 185 -15.95 6.69 -5.74
C PRO A 185 -15.74 7.75 -6.82
N GLU A 186 -15.51 9.00 -6.42
CA GLU A 186 -15.30 10.08 -7.38
C GLU A 186 -13.90 10.02 -7.98
N ALA A 187 -12.87 9.76 -7.17
CA ALA A 187 -11.51 9.53 -7.66
C ALA A 187 -11.46 8.41 -8.72
N LEU A 188 -12.20 7.32 -8.51
CA LEU A 188 -12.30 6.22 -9.46
C LEU A 188 -12.89 6.67 -10.80
N LYS A 189 -14.00 7.43 -10.79
CA LYS A 189 -14.61 7.94 -12.03
C LYS A 189 -13.63 8.81 -12.82
N TRP A 190 -12.92 9.73 -12.15
CA TRP A 190 -11.95 10.60 -12.81
C TRP A 190 -10.75 9.84 -13.35
N MET A 191 -10.25 8.84 -12.61
CA MET A 191 -9.12 8.04 -13.05
C MET A 191 -9.47 7.14 -14.26
N ILE A 192 -10.68 6.57 -14.29
CA ILE A 192 -11.18 5.84 -15.46
C ILE A 192 -11.17 6.76 -16.69
N ARG A 193 -11.77 7.96 -16.58
CA ARG A 193 -11.80 8.94 -17.67
C ARG A 193 -10.40 9.33 -18.15
N ALA A 194 -9.44 9.48 -17.23
CA ALA A 194 -8.06 9.81 -17.56
C ALA A 194 -7.39 8.70 -18.39
N ILE A 195 -7.53 7.44 -17.94
CA ILE A 195 -6.98 6.27 -18.63
C ILE A 195 -7.65 6.09 -19.99
N ASP A 196 -8.98 6.17 -20.07
CA ASP A 196 -9.72 6.05 -21.32
C ASP A 196 -9.32 7.13 -22.34
N LYS A 197 -9.16 8.38 -21.89
CA LYS A 197 -8.70 9.50 -22.75
C LYS A 197 -7.28 9.25 -23.28
N SER A 198 -6.37 8.75 -22.44
CA SER A 198 -5.00 8.39 -22.86
C SER A 198 -5.02 7.31 -23.94
N ILE A 199 -5.77 6.23 -23.72
CA ILE A 199 -5.89 5.12 -24.68
C ILE A 199 -6.51 5.62 -26.00
N ALA A 200 -7.55 6.45 -25.93
CA ALA A 200 -8.22 7.00 -27.11
C ALA A 200 -7.31 7.91 -27.95
N LEU A 201 -6.32 8.56 -27.32
CA LEU A 201 -5.29 9.35 -28.01
C LEU A 201 -4.16 8.50 -28.60
N GLY A 202 -4.16 7.18 -28.38
CA GLY A 202 -3.09 6.28 -28.78
C GLY A 202 -1.88 6.28 -27.85
N ASP A 203 -1.98 6.94 -26.70
CA ASP A 203 -0.94 7.01 -25.69
C ASP A 203 -1.04 5.84 -24.71
N GLU A 204 0.11 5.33 -24.26
CA GLU A 204 0.15 4.35 -23.17
C GLU A 204 -0.11 5.04 -21.82
N PRO A 205 -1.16 4.62 -21.07
CA PRO A 205 -1.41 5.20 -19.75
C PRO A 205 -0.23 4.98 -18.82
N ARG A 206 0.07 6.01 -18.01
CA ARG A 206 1.20 6.00 -17.07
C ARG A 206 1.04 4.84 -16.08
N GLU A 207 2.13 4.16 -15.76
CA GLU A 207 2.14 3.09 -14.74
C GLU A 207 1.50 3.55 -13.42
N THR A 208 1.76 4.79 -13.01
CA THR A 208 1.19 5.38 -11.79
C THR A 208 -0.34 5.49 -11.82
N TRP A 209 -0.94 5.69 -12.99
CA TRP A 209 -2.40 5.72 -13.15
C TRP A 209 -2.99 4.31 -13.02
N TYR A 210 -2.33 3.30 -13.60
CA TYR A 210 -2.70 1.90 -13.41
C TYR A 210 -2.58 1.46 -11.95
N SER A 211 -1.49 1.81 -11.27
CA SER A 211 -1.36 1.51 -9.84
C SER A 211 -2.42 2.22 -8.99
N THR A 212 -2.80 3.44 -9.37
CA THR A 212 -3.84 4.21 -8.67
C THR A 212 -5.22 3.61 -8.88
N ILE A 213 -5.59 3.25 -10.11
CA ILE A 213 -6.90 2.66 -10.38
C ILE A 213 -7.05 1.26 -9.75
N VAL A 214 -5.96 0.48 -9.68
CA VAL A 214 -5.94 -0.78 -8.92
C VAL A 214 -6.26 -0.54 -7.45
N ALA A 215 -5.58 0.42 -6.82
CA ALA A 215 -5.88 0.77 -5.42
C ALA A 215 -7.34 1.24 -5.26
N LEU A 216 -7.84 2.08 -6.16
CA LEU A 216 -9.23 2.54 -6.14
C LEU A 216 -10.25 1.41 -6.32
N TYR A 217 -9.98 0.42 -7.16
CA TYR A 217 -10.84 -0.75 -7.29
C TYR A 217 -10.82 -1.61 -6.02
N ILE A 218 -9.67 -1.77 -5.37
CA ILE A 218 -9.57 -2.48 -4.08
C ILE A 218 -10.35 -1.75 -2.98
N GLU A 219 -10.13 -0.44 -2.81
CA GLU A 219 -10.80 0.39 -1.79
C GLU A 219 -12.32 0.51 -2.02
N THR A 220 -12.79 0.31 -3.25
CA THR A 220 -14.22 0.30 -3.59
C THR A 220 -14.78 -1.11 -3.78
N GLU A 221 -14.06 -2.13 -3.29
CA GLU A 221 -14.46 -3.55 -3.28
C GLU A 221 -14.76 -4.14 -4.68
N GLN A 222 -14.20 -3.54 -5.73
CA GLN A 222 -14.34 -3.96 -7.13
C GLN A 222 -13.14 -4.81 -7.59
N MET A 223 -12.79 -5.84 -6.82
CA MET A 223 -11.61 -6.69 -7.03
C MET A 223 -11.52 -7.28 -8.45
N SER A 224 -12.65 -7.72 -9.02
CA SER A 224 -12.71 -8.29 -10.37
C SER A 224 -12.24 -7.32 -11.46
N LYS A 225 -12.38 -6.00 -11.24
CA LYS A 225 -11.91 -4.97 -12.18
C LYS A 225 -10.43 -4.63 -12.00
N ALA A 226 -9.89 -4.81 -10.79
CA ALA A 226 -8.46 -4.65 -10.54
C ALA A 226 -7.64 -5.76 -11.20
N LEU A 227 -8.19 -6.96 -11.29
CA LEU A 227 -7.49 -8.16 -11.76
C LEU A 227 -6.79 -8.00 -13.13
N PRO A 228 -7.47 -7.65 -14.24
CA PRO A 228 -6.80 -7.54 -15.55
C PRO A 228 -5.72 -6.46 -15.58
N ILE A 229 -5.87 -5.41 -14.76
CA ILE A 229 -4.88 -4.33 -14.66
C ILE A 229 -3.66 -4.81 -13.88
N LEU A 230 -3.86 -5.58 -12.82
CA LEU A 230 -2.77 -6.21 -12.07
C LEU A 230 -2.02 -7.24 -12.93
N GLU A 231 -2.72 -8.06 -13.71
CA GLU A 231 -2.12 -8.98 -14.68
C GLU A 231 -1.28 -8.24 -15.73
N LEU A 232 -1.77 -7.10 -16.24
CA LEU A 232 -0.99 -6.22 -17.12
C LEU A 232 0.27 -5.68 -16.41
N LEU A 233 0.12 -5.19 -15.18
CA LEU A 233 1.19 -4.58 -14.41
C LEU A 233 2.29 -5.58 -14.05
N VAL A 234 1.98 -6.81 -13.63
CA VAL A 234 3.01 -7.81 -13.33
C VAL A 234 3.79 -8.23 -14.58
N ASN A 235 3.14 -8.24 -15.75
CA ASN A 235 3.81 -8.58 -17.01
C ASN A 235 4.70 -7.44 -17.54
N LYS A 236 4.24 -6.19 -17.47
CA LYS A 236 5.00 -5.03 -17.98
C LYS A 236 6.02 -4.48 -16.98
N HIS A 237 5.69 -4.54 -15.69
CA HIS A 237 6.44 -3.93 -14.60
C HIS A 237 6.46 -4.87 -13.40
N PRO A 238 7.23 -5.98 -13.41
CA PRO A 238 7.19 -7.05 -12.39
C PRO A 238 7.72 -6.61 -11.00
N LYS A 239 7.06 -5.64 -10.37
CA LYS A 239 7.38 -5.11 -9.06
C LYS A 239 6.72 -5.96 -8.00
N ARG A 240 7.45 -6.22 -6.90
CA ARG A 240 6.95 -6.91 -5.70
C ARG A 240 5.54 -6.47 -5.28
N THR A 241 5.26 -5.17 -5.29
CA THR A 241 3.94 -4.63 -4.90
C THR A 241 2.80 -5.18 -5.74
N TYR A 242 2.97 -5.31 -7.05
CA TYR A 242 1.90 -5.79 -7.94
C TYR A 242 1.69 -7.29 -7.81
N TRP A 243 2.76 -8.07 -7.64
CA TRP A 243 2.64 -9.51 -7.35
C TRP A 243 1.88 -9.76 -6.04
N MET A 244 2.18 -8.99 -4.99
CA MET A 244 1.47 -9.09 -3.71
C MET A 244 -0.01 -8.69 -3.83
N GLN A 245 -0.31 -7.60 -4.56
CA GLN A 245 -1.69 -7.19 -4.81
C GLN A 245 -2.45 -8.19 -5.67
N LEU A 246 -1.82 -8.76 -6.69
CA LEU A 246 -2.41 -9.78 -7.56
C LEU A 246 -2.78 -11.04 -6.78
N SER A 247 -1.86 -11.52 -5.94
CA SER A 247 -2.11 -12.66 -5.05
C SER A 247 -3.26 -12.37 -4.06
N TYR A 248 -3.30 -11.18 -3.49
CA TYR A 248 -4.40 -10.74 -2.63
C TYR A 248 -5.74 -10.76 -3.39
N VAL A 249 -5.80 -10.15 -4.57
CA VAL A 249 -7.01 -10.11 -5.40
C VAL A 249 -7.47 -11.50 -5.83
N TYR A 250 -6.56 -12.41 -6.19
CA TYR A 250 -6.93 -13.81 -6.46
C TYR A 250 -7.56 -14.48 -5.24
N GLY A 251 -7.02 -14.27 -4.03
CA GLY A 251 -7.60 -14.80 -2.80
C GLY A 251 -9.00 -14.28 -2.50
N GLU A 252 -9.22 -12.96 -2.62
CA GLU A 252 -10.55 -12.35 -2.41
C GLU A 252 -11.58 -12.86 -3.43
N LEU A 253 -11.14 -13.26 -4.62
CA LEU A 253 -11.97 -13.87 -5.66
C LEU A 253 -12.10 -15.39 -5.52
N ASN A 254 -11.61 -15.99 -4.42
CA ASN A 254 -11.58 -17.44 -4.16
C ASN A 254 -10.87 -18.23 -5.27
N ARG A 255 -9.84 -17.63 -5.89
CA ARG A 255 -8.98 -18.25 -6.90
C ARG A 255 -7.68 -18.73 -6.26
N ASP A 256 -7.80 -19.64 -5.29
CA ASP A 256 -6.70 -20.08 -4.41
C ASP A 256 -5.48 -20.63 -5.18
N ALA A 257 -5.72 -21.38 -6.26
CA ALA A 257 -4.65 -21.92 -7.10
C ALA A 257 -3.84 -20.81 -7.80
N ASP A 258 -4.52 -19.77 -8.28
CA ASP A 258 -3.88 -18.62 -8.91
C ASP A 258 -3.17 -17.74 -7.88
N GLN A 259 -3.78 -17.56 -6.70
CA GLN A 259 -3.16 -16.87 -5.56
C GLN A 259 -1.82 -17.51 -5.18
N PHE A 260 -1.80 -18.83 -5.04
CA PHE A 260 -0.59 -19.59 -4.70
C PHE A 260 0.45 -19.50 -5.80
N SER A 261 0.08 -19.80 -7.05
CA SER A 261 0.98 -19.76 -8.20
C SER A 261 1.61 -18.37 -8.40
N THR A 262 0.86 -17.31 -8.12
CA THR A 262 1.33 -15.92 -8.18
C THR A 262 2.42 -15.63 -7.16
N LEU A 263 2.24 -16.01 -5.89
CA LEU A 263 3.27 -15.78 -4.87
C LEU A 263 4.48 -16.69 -5.01
N GLU A 264 4.25 -17.94 -5.41
CA GLU A 264 5.35 -18.86 -5.72
C GLU A 264 6.20 -18.30 -6.86
N SER A 265 5.58 -17.80 -7.93
CA SER A 265 6.29 -17.14 -9.04
C SER A 265 7.07 -15.90 -8.57
N ALA A 266 6.48 -15.07 -7.69
CA ALA A 266 7.15 -13.90 -7.14
C ALA A 266 8.35 -14.29 -6.25
N TYR A 267 8.23 -15.38 -5.49
CA TYR A 267 9.31 -15.91 -4.67
C TYR A 267 10.48 -16.41 -5.51
N HIS A 268 10.21 -17.18 -6.57
CA HIS A 268 11.24 -17.66 -7.49
C HIS A 268 11.97 -16.53 -8.24
N GLN A 269 11.30 -15.40 -8.45
CA GLN A 269 11.91 -14.17 -8.99
C GLN A 269 12.70 -13.37 -7.95
N GLY A 270 12.79 -13.82 -6.70
CA GLY A 270 13.49 -13.12 -5.62
C GLY A 270 12.77 -11.85 -5.15
N LEU A 271 11.47 -11.69 -5.45
CA LEU A 271 10.72 -10.49 -5.11
C LEU A 271 10.19 -10.51 -3.67
N LEU A 272 10.01 -11.68 -3.06
CA LEU A 272 9.54 -11.79 -1.67
C LEU A 272 10.71 -11.68 -0.70
N VAL A 273 10.81 -10.54 -0.01
CA VAL A 273 11.95 -10.21 0.86
C VAL A 273 11.57 -9.91 2.30
N LYS A 274 10.27 -9.82 2.62
CA LYS A 274 9.82 -9.54 3.99
C LYS A 274 9.36 -10.80 4.70
N SER A 275 9.60 -10.84 6.02
CA SER A 275 9.17 -11.92 6.91
C SER A 275 7.71 -12.33 6.69
N GLN A 276 6.78 -11.37 6.67
CA GLN A 276 5.35 -11.66 6.54
C GLN A 276 4.99 -12.30 5.20
N GLU A 277 5.72 -11.99 4.13
CA GLU A 277 5.47 -12.53 2.79
C GLU A 277 5.94 -13.97 2.70
N LEU A 278 7.12 -14.26 3.24
CA LEU A 278 7.65 -15.62 3.30
C LEU A 278 6.81 -16.52 4.20
N VAL A 279 6.39 -16.01 5.37
CA VAL A 279 5.48 -16.74 6.27
C VAL A 279 4.14 -17.00 5.59
N TYR A 280 3.59 -16.01 4.88
CA TYR A 280 2.33 -16.18 4.15
C TYR A 280 2.44 -17.20 3.02
N LEU A 281 3.54 -17.17 2.24
CA LEU A 281 3.80 -18.18 1.22
C LEU A 281 3.93 -19.58 1.84
N ALA A 282 4.62 -19.72 2.98
CA ALA A 282 4.72 -21.00 3.69
C ALA A 282 3.34 -21.50 4.18
N GLN A 283 2.44 -20.61 4.58
CA GLN A 283 1.05 -20.96 4.90
C GLN A 283 0.29 -21.46 3.67
N LEU A 284 0.49 -20.85 2.50
CA LEU A 284 -0.12 -21.33 1.26
C LEU A 284 0.42 -22.69 0.83
N TYR A 285 1.72 -22.95 1.00
CA TYR A 285 2.28 -24.29 0.79
C TYR A 285 1.62 -25.33 1.71
N MET A 286 1.43 -25.00 3.00
CA MET A 286 0.70 -25.88 3.93
C MET A 286 -0.75 -26.12 3.50
N ALA A 287 -1.46 -25.06 3.07
CA ALA A 287 -2.84 -25.17 2.59
C ALA A 287 -2.96 -26.04 1.33
N ASN A 288 -1.93 -26.03 0.47
CA ASN A 288 -1.85 -26.84 -0.74
C ASN A 288 -1.21 -28.23 -0.50
N SER A 289 -1.04 -28.64 0.77
CA SER A 289 -0.47 -29.95 1.13
C SER A 289 0.97 -30.18 0.65
N ILE A 290 1.78 -29.12 0.66
CA ILE A 290 3.21 -29.12 0.32
C ILE A 290 4.04 -28.69 1.56
N PRO A 291 4.02 -29.48 2.64
CA PRO A 291 4.58 -29.08 3.94
C PRO A 291 6.12 -29.04 3.96
N ASP A 292 6.78 -29.80 3.07
CA ASP A 292 8.23 -29.81 2.87
C ASP A 292 8.73 -28.41 2.46
N ARG A 293 8.15 -27.84 1.40
CA ARG A 293 8.49 -26.49 0.91
C ARG A 293 8.14 -25.41 1.93
N ALA A 294 7.03 -25.57 2.66
CA ALA A 294 6.68 -24.66 3.75
C ALA A 294 7.76 -24.65 4.84
N SER A 295 8.26 -25.82 5.23
CA SER A 295 9.29 -25.96 6.26
C SER A 295 10.63 -25.38 5.81
N ASP A 296 11.03 -25.61 4.55
CA ASP A 296 12.29 -25.08 4.00
C ASP A 296 12.31 -23.56 4.01
N ILE A 297 11.25 -22.90 3.49
CA ILE A 297 11.16 -21.43 3.46
C ILE A 297 11.23 -20.84 4.87
N MET A 298 10.52 -21.46 5.81
CA MET A 298 10.50 -21.00 7.21
C MET A 298 11.87 -21.17 7.86
N GLU A 299 12.51 -22.33 7.69
CA GLU A 299 13.80 -22.63 8.28
C GLU A 299 14.93 -21.76 7.68
N GLU A 300 14.98 -21.63 6.36
CA GLU A 300 15.92 -20.75 5.66
C GLU A 300 15.72 -19.30 6.08
N GLY A 301 14.48 -18.82 6.09
CA GLY A 301 14.16 -17.45 6.49
C GLY A 301 14.54 -17.16 7.94
N ILE A 302 14.35 -18.12 8.86
CA ILE A 302 14.77 -18.00 10.26
C ILE A 302 16.30 -17.99 10.37
N LYS A 303 17.00 -18.89 9.67
CA LYS A 303 18.49 -18.97 9.67
C LYS A 303 19.12 -17.71 9.08
N ALA A 304 18.53 -17.15 8.02
CA ALA A 304 18.98 -15.92 7.37
C ALA A 304 18.61 -14.65 8.17
N GLY A 305 17.76 -14.76 9.20
CA GLY A 305 17.29 -13.62 9.98
C GLY A 305 16.19 -12.79 9.30
N THR A 306 15.76 -13.16 8.09
CA THR A 306 14.65 -12.51 7.37
C THR A 306 13.31 -12.77 8.07
N ILE A 307 13.09 -13.99 8.56
CA ILE A 307 11.94 -14.36 9.39
C ILE A 307 12.39 -14.29 10.84
N LYS A 308 11.64 -13.57 11.68
CA LYS A 308 11.96 -13.47 13.10
C LYS A 308 11.84 -14.83 13.77
N ARG A 309 12.88 -15.22 14.51
CA ARG A 309 12.91 -16.41 15.37
C ARG A 309 12.08 -16.19 16.63
N GLU A 310 10.78 -16.02 16.45
CA GLU A 310 9.82 -15.80 17.52
C GLU A 310 8.90 -17.02 17.69
N PRO A 311 8.28 -17.20 18.88
CA PRO A 311 7.53 -18.41 19.22
C PRO A 311 6.53 -18.89 18.16
N ASN A 312 5.80 -17.98 17.52
CA ASN A 312 4.78 -18.34 16.53
C ASN A 312 5.40 -18.89 15.23
N ASN A 313 6.48 -18.29 14.74
CA ASN A 313 7.15 -18.72 13.52
C ASN A 313 7.88 -20.04 13.73
N VAL A 314 8.55 -20.19 14.88
CA VAL A 314 9.23 -21.43 15.26
C VAL A 314 8.23 -22.57 15.42
N ARG A 315 7.07 -22.32 16.05
CA ARG A 315 5.99 -23.31 16.12
C ARG A 315 5.45 -23.66 14.73
N PHE A 316 5.21 -22.68 13.87
CA PHE A 316 4.71 -22.94 12.52
C PHE A 316 5.69 -23.81 11.70
N LEU A 317 7.00 -23.56 11.81
CA LEU A 317 8.02 -24.42 11.22
C LEU A 317 7.93 -25.86 11.77
N ALA A 318 7.78 -26.03 13.09
CA ALA A 318 7.62 -27.33 13.70
C ALA A 318 6.33 -28.05 13.22
N ASP A 319 5.22 -27.33 13.08
CA ASP A 319 3.95 -27.83 12.53
C ASP A 319 4.10 -28.27 11.05
N ALA A 320 4.87 -27.53 10.26
CA ALA A 320 5.17 -27.88 8.87
C ALA A 320 6.02 -29.16 8.78
N LEU A 321 7.10 -29.26 9.57
CA LEU A 321 7.95 -30.46 9.64
C LEU A 321 7.18 -31.69 10.13
N TYR A 322 6.31 -31.51 11.13
CA TYR A 322 5.44 -32.59 11.60
C TYR A 322 4.52 -33.10 10.48
N THR A 323 3.88 -32.18 9.74
CA THR A 323 3.02 -32.53 8.59
C THR A 323 3.81 -33.18 7.46
N ALA A 324 5.06 -32.76 7.24
CA ALA A 324 6.00 -33.38 6.31
C ALA A 324 6.52 -34.75 6.78
N LYS A 325 6.15 -35.20 7.98
CA LYS A 325 6.61 -36.44 8.64
C LYS A 325 8.10 -36.44 9.00
N GLU A 326 8.71 -35.26 9.12
CA GLU A 326 10.09 -35.07 9.56
C GLU A 326 10.16 -34.93 11.09
N LEU A 327 9.79 -36.01 11.79
CA LEU A 327 9.52 -35.99 13.22
C LEU A 327 10.71 -35.53 14.08
N ASP A 328 11.93 -35.96 13.77
CA ASP A 328 13.11 -35.59 14.56
C ASP A 328 13.45 -34.10 14.45
N ARG A 329 13.32 -33.53 13.25
CA ARG A 329 13.46 -32.08 13.04
C ARG A 329 12.33 -31.33 13.74
N ALA A 330 11.09 -31.82 13.63
CA ALA A 330 9.93 -31.22 14.28
C ALA A 330 10.11 -31.16 15.81
N ILE A 331 10.63 -32.24 16.44
CA ILE A 331 10.92 -32.27 17.89
C ILE A 331 11.87 -31.15 18.27
N ASN A 332 12.99 -30.98 17.57
CA ASN A 332 13.98 -29.94 17.88
C ASN A 332 13.35 -28.54 17.88
N TRP A 333 12.53 -28.25 16.85
CA TRP A 333 11.87 -26.95 16.72
C TRP A 333 10.72 -26.76 17.72
N TYR A 334 9.96 -27.81 18.05
CA TYR A 334 8.96 -27.72 19.12
C TYR A 334 9.59 -27.54 20.50
N GLU A 335 10.70 -28.22 20.81
CA GLU A 335 11.42 -28.04 22.06
C GLU A 335 11.95 -26.61 22.19
N GLU A 336 12.43 -26.03 21.11
CA GLU A 336 12.80 -24.63 21.06
C GLU A 336 11.60 -23.71 21.31
N ALA A 337 10.48 -23.92 20.59
CA ALA A 337 9.26 -23.16 20.79
C ALA A 337 8.79 -23.22 22.25
N GLY A 338 8.92 -24.38 22.91
CA GLY A 338 8.51 -24.61 24.29
C GLY A 338 9.37 -23.90 25.35
N LYS A 339 10.60 -23.48 25.02
CA LYS A 339 11.47 -22.71 25.93
C LYS A 339 11.02 -21.26 26.09
N VAL A 340 10.45 -20.69 25.01
CA VAL A 340 10.15 -19.25 24.91
C VAL A 340 8.66 -18.96 24.89
N ALA A 341 7.80 -19.97 24.68
CA ALA A 341 6.36 -19.82 24.65
C ALA A 341 5.69 -20.43 25.88
N ASP A 342 4.84 -19.67 26.57
CA ASP A 342 3.88 -20.21 27.54
C ASP A 342 2.69 -20.91 26.83
N ASN A 343 3.01 -21.79 25.88
CA ASN A 343 2.02 -22.39 25.00
C ASN A 343 1.91 -23.90 25.23
N ALA A 344 0.86 -24.30 25.94
CA ALA A 344 0.52 -25.70 26.18
C ALA A 344 0.42 -26.54 24.89
N GLN A 345 0.06 -25.92 23.76
CA GLN A 345 -0.09 -26.61 22.48
C GLN A 345 1.24 -27.21 21.98
N VAL A 346 2.36 -26.53 22.22
CA VAL A 346 3.69 -27.01 21.80
C VAL A 346 4.03 -28.32 22.51
N PHE A 347 3.81 -28.37 23.83
CA PHE A 347 4.03 -29.58 24.61
C PHE A 347 3.05 -30.70 24.25
N PHE A 348 1.82 -30.36 23.86
CA PHE A 348 0.85 -31.35 23.40
C PHE A 348 1.33 -32.04 22.13
N MET A 349 1.84 -31.27 21.15
CA MET A 349 2.40 -31.79 19.91
C MET A 349 3.65 -32.64 20.16
N LEU A 350 4.56 -32.22 21.05
CA LEU A 350 5.70 -33.05 21.48
C LEU A 350 5.22 -34.38 22.06
N GLY A 351 4.18 -34.36 22.90
CA GLY A 351 3.56 -35.58 23.44
C GLY A 351 3.01 -36.49 22.34
N GLN A 352 2.35 -35.94 21.32
CA GLN A 352 1.87 -36.72 20.17
C GLN A 352 3.02 -37.37 19.38
N ILE A 353 4.09 -36.63 19.11
CA ILE A 353 5.24 -37.16 18.36
C ILE A 353 5.95 -38.25 19.18
N TYR A 354 6.18 -38.01 20.48
CA TYR A 354 6.79 -39.02 21.35
C TYR A 354 5.91 -40.26 21.52
N MET A 355 4.59 -40.15 21.46
CA MET A 355 3.69 -41.30 21.37
C MET A 355 3.92 -42.10 20.09
N GLN A 356 4.06 -41.42 18.95
CA GLN A 356 4.29 -42.07 17.65
C GLN A 356 5.64 -42.78 17.58
N GLN A 357 6.65 -42.25 18.27
CA GLN A 357 7.98 -42.85 18.40
C GLN A 357 8.09 -43.89 19.54
N GLU A 358 6.98 -44.20 20.24
CA GLU A 358 6.96 -45.08 21.42
C GLU A 358 7.90 -44.62 22.56
N ALA A 359 8.26 -43.35 22.58
CA ALA A 359 9.08 -42.72 23.61
C ALA A 359 8.22 -42.38 24.83
N TRP A 360 7.61 -43.41 25.44
CA TRP A 360 6.53 -43.28 26.44
C TRP A 360 6.87 -42.33 27.60
N LYS A 361 8.09 -42.42 28.15
CA LYS A 361 8.53 -41.54 29.24
C LYS A 361 8.55 -40.07 28.83
N LYS A 362 9.07 -39.77 27.63
CA LYS A 362 9.10 -38.40 27.10
C LYS A 362 7.69 -37.90 26.78
N ALA A 363 6.83 -38.77 26.24
CA ALA A 363 5.43 -38.45 26.00
C ALA A 363 4.69 -38.05 27.29
N VAL A 364 4.90 -38.80 28.39
CA VAL A 364 4.34 -38.46 29.69
C VAL A 364 4.78 -37.08 30.16
N THR A 365 6.08 -36.79 30.15
CA THR A 365 6.61 -35.48 30.55
C THR A 365 6.04 -34.35 29.69
N ALA A 366 5.90 -34.55 28.39
CA ALA A 366 5.31 -33.56 27.49
C ALA A 366 3.81 -33.32 27.79
N PHE A 367 3.02 -34.35 28.07
CA PHE A 367 1.63 -34.18 28.48
C PHE A 367 1.50 -33.54 29.86
N GLU A 368 2.39 -33.83 30.82
CA GLU A 368 2.43 -33.14 32.11
C GLU A 368 2.67 -31.64 31.93
N ASN A 369 3.63 -31.26 31.07
CA ASN A 369 3.89 -29.85 30.73
C ASN A 369 2.68 -29.19 30.05
N THR A 370 2.01 -29.90 29.15
CA THR A 370 0.75 -29.46 28.53
C THR A 370 -0.29 -29.10 29.59
N LEU A 371 -0.51 -30.00 30.54
CA LEU A 371 -1.53 -29.85 31.59
C LEU A 371 -1.18 -28.73 32.57
N SER A 372 0.10 -28.60 32.94
CA SER A 372 0.61 -27.54 33.81
C SER A 372 0.38 -26.16 33.20
N LYS A 373 0.74 -25.98 31.92
CA LYS A 373 0.59 -24.71 31.20
C LYS A 373 -0.86 -24.39 30.84
N ASN A 374 -1.72 -25.38 30.66
CA ASN A 374 -3.14 -25.15 30.34
C ASN A 374 -3.99 -24.66 31.53
N ARG A 375 -3.53 -24.85 32.78
CA ARG A 375 -4.26 -24.43 33.99
C ARG A 375 -4.47 -22.89 34.08
N GLN A 376 -3.76 -22.11 33.26
CA GLN A 376 -3.73 -20.65 33.32
C GLN A 376 -4.70 -19.92 32.36
N VAL A 377 -5.47 -20.60 31.50
CA VAL A 377 -6.24 -19.94 30.42
C VAL A 377 -7.64 -20.54 30.27
N GLY A 378 -8.65 -19.70 30.00
CA GLY A 378 -10.11 -19.96 30.07
C GLY A 378 -10.71 -21.12 29.26
N LYS A 379 -12.03 -21.33 29.46
CA LYS A 379 -12.61 -22.62 29.86
C LYS A 379 -13.16 -23.58 28.80
N ASP A 380 -13.29 -23.31 27.50
CA ASP A 380 -14.08 -24.23 26.64
C ASP A 380 -13.30 -25.07 25.62
N LYS A 381 -12.44 -24.47 24.77
CA LYS A 381 -11.62 -25.25 23.80
C LYS A 381 -10.50 -26.04 24.49
N LYS A 382 -9.93 -25.48 25.56
CA LYS A 382 -8.88 -26.10 26.37
C LYS A 382 -9.33 -27.35 27.13
N MET A 383 -10.62 -27.51 27.48
CA MET A 383 -11.05 -28.75 28.16
C MET A 383 -10.92 -29.99 27.28
N ARG A 384 -11.19 -29.88 25.97
CA ARG A 384 -11.09 -31.03 25.06
C ARG A 384 -9.63 -31.49 24.93
N GLU A 385 -8.70 -30.55 24.81
CA GLU A 385 -7.25 -30.81 24.77
C GLU A 385 -6.74 -31.37 26.10
N ILE A 386 -7.16 -30.82 27.25
CA ILE A 386 -6.80 -31.34 28.58
C ILE A 386 -7.27 -32.79 28.74
N GLY A 387 -8.52 -33.09 28.37
CA GLY A 387 -9.04 -34.45 28.38
C GLY A 387 -8.22 -35.38 27.48
N THR A 388 -7.88 -34.91 26.27
CA THR A 388 -7.07 -35.67 25.30
C THR A 388 -5.64 -35.90 25.81
N ALA A 389 -5.03 -34.90 26.45
CA ALA A 389 -3.71 -35.01 27.06
C ALA A 389 -3.72 -36.03 28.21
N HIS A 390 -4.72 -36.00 29.10
CA HIS A 390 -4.88 -37.02 30.14
C HIS A 390 -5.10 -38.42 29.57
N TYR A 391 -5.90 -38.54 28.51
CA TYR A 391 -6.15 -39.81 27.83
C TYR A 391 -4.86 -40.39 27.24
N ASN A 392 -4.13 -39.59 26.44
CA ASN A 392 -2.89 -40.02 25.80
C ASN A 392 -1.76 -40.26 26.80
N MET A 393 -1.68 -39.46 27.87
CA MET A 393 -0.78 -39.72 29.00
C MET A 393 -1.12 -41.04 29.69
N GLY A 394 -2.41 -41.38 29.82
CA GLY A 394 -2.85 -42.69 30.32
C GLY A 394 -2.37 -43.84 29.46
N ILE A 395 -2.46 -43.71 28.13
CA ILE A 395 -1.93 -44.72 27.19
C ILE A 395 -0.41 -44.83 27.35
N ALA A 396 0.32 -43.72 27.34
CA ALA A 396 1.77 -43.70 27.51
C ALA A 396 2.20 -44.37 28.83
N LEU A 397 1.53 -44.06 29.94
CA LEU A 397 1.80 -44.64 31.25
C LEU A 397 1.51 -46.14 31.29
N TYR A 398 0.45 -46.59 30.63
CA TYR A 398 0.13 -48.01 30.53
C TYR A 398 1.21 -48.73 29.73
N SER A 399 1.62 -48.19 28.58
CA SER A 399 2.70 -48.73 27.75
C SER A 399 4.07 -48.73 28.45
N ASP A 400 4.34 -47.76 29.34
CA ASP A 400 5.53 -47.71 30.21
C ASP A 400 5.42 -48.62 31.45
N GLY A 401 4.35 -49.43 31.58
CA GLY A 401 4.13 -50.36 32.69
C GLY A 401 3.65 -49.72 34.00
N LYS A 402 3.37 -48.41 34.01
CA LYS A 402 2.92 -47.66 35.20
C LYS A 402 1.40 -47.73 35.38
N ILE A 403 0.89 -48.94 35.59
CA ILE A 403 -0.56 -49.23 35.59
C ILE A 403 -1.37 -48.36 36.56
N SER A 404 -0.90 -48.14 37.79
CA SER A 404 -1.62 -47.32 38.77
C SER A 404 -1.73 -45.85 38.33
N ALA A 405 -0.67 -45.30 37.73
CA ALA A 405 -0.66 -43.94 37.21
C ALA A 405 -1.51 -43.81 35.94
N ALA A 406 -1.50 -44.83 35.08
CA ALA A 406 -2.36 -44.92 33.90
C ALA A 406 -3.84 -44.90 34.30
N LYS A 407 -4.24 -45.71 35.29
CA LYS A 407 -5.60 -45.75 35.84
C LYS A 407 -6.05 -44.38 36.36
N LYS A 408 -5.18 -43.65 37.06
CA LYS A 408 -5.46 -42.29 37.53
C LYS A 408 -5.71 -41.34 36.35
N SER A 409 -4.85 -41.38 35.34
CA SER A 409 -4.97 -40.54 34.14
C SER A 409 -6.24 -40.81 33.36
N PHE A 410 -6.60 -42.08 33.12
CA PHE A 410 -7.87 -42.44 32.48
C PHE A 410 -9.08 -42.05 33.33
N THR A 411 -9.00 -42.15 34.66
CA THR A 411 -10.08 -41.72 35.55
C THR A 411 -10.33 -40.21 35.40
N THR A 412 -9.28 -39.40 35.31
CA THR A 412 -9.41 -37.97 35.01
C THR A 412 -9.95 -37.73 33.61
N ALA A 413 -9.40 -38.41 32.59
CA ALA A 413 -9.85 -38.30 31.20
C ALA A 413 -11.34 -38.65 31.02
N LYS A 414 -11.87 -39.60 31.80
CA LYS A 414 -13.29 -39.99 31.79
C LYS A 414 -14.25 -38.84 32.11
N GLY A 415 -13.79 -37.85 32.89
CA GLY A 415 -14.56 -36.65 33.20
C GLY A 415 -14.89 -35.80 31.96
N TYR A 416 -14.07 -35.90 30.91
CA TYR A 416 -14.23 -35.14 29.68
C TYR A 416 -15.10 -35.88 28.67
N SER A 417 -16.13 -35.23 28.15
CA SER A 417 -17.14 -35.85 27.27
C SER A 417 -16.52 -36.51 26.03
N ASN A 418 -15.51 -35.87 25.42
CA ASN A 418 -14.81 -36.39 24.25
C ASN A 418 -13.97 -37.63 24.53
N MET A 419 -13.50 -37.82 25.77
CA MET A 419 -12.59 -38.93 26.13
C MET A 419 -13.27 -40.02 26.97
N ARG A 420 -14.49 -39.79 27.45
CA ARG A 420 -15.23 -40.69 28.35
C ARG A 420 -15.31 -42.13 27.87
N LYS A 421 -15.70 -42.35 26.62
CA LYS A 421 -15.87 -43.69 26.05
C LYS A 421 -14.53 -44.43 26.00
N GLY A 422 -13.50 -43.80 25.43
CA GLY A 422 -12.17 -44.39 25.32
C GLY A 422 -11.54 -44.66 26.69
N ALA A 423 -11.66 -43.71 27.62
CA ALA A 423 -11.14 -43.88 28.98
C ALA A 423 -11.82 -45.04 29.73
N ASN A 424 -13.14 -45.20 29.59
CA ASN A 424 -13.87 -46.34 30.18
C ASN A 424 -13.39 -47.68 29.63
N GLN A 425 -13.12 -47.77 28.33
CA GLN A 425 -12.61 -49.00 27.72
C GLN A 425 -11.23 -49.38 28.28
N TRP A 426 -10.32 -48.42 28.40
CA TRP A 426 -9.01 -48.64 29.02
C TRP A 426 -9.11 -49.03 30.50
N LEU A 427 -9.97 -48.37 31.27
CA LEU A 427 -10.19 -48.71 32.69
C LEU A 427 -10.74 -50.14 32.86
N ALA A 428 -11.66 -50.56 31.99
CA ALA A 428 -12.20 -51.92 32.00
C ALA A 428 -11.12 -52.95 31.65
N ARG A 429 -10.31 -52.67 30.63
CA ARG A 429 -9.18 -53.52 30.25
C ARG A 429 -8.18 -53.71 31.38
N ILE A 430 -7.75 -52.62 32.01
CA ILE A 430 -6.84 -52.68 33.16
C ILE A 430 -7.45 -53.55 34.27
N ALA A 431 -8.74 -53.39 34.55
CA ALA A 431 -9.43 -54.17 35.59
C ALA A 431 -9.59 -55.67 35.25
N SER A 432 -9.51 -56.07 33.98
CA SER A 432 -9.53 -57.49 33.58
C SER A 432 -8.16 -58.14 33.55
N GLU A 433 -7.08 -57.35 33.53
CA GLU A 433 -5.68 -57.82 33.47
C GLU A 433 -5.02 -57.85 34.86
N THR A 434 -5.63 -57.21 35.86
CA THR A 434 -5.23 -57.19 37.28
C THR A 434 -6.18 -58.01 38.12
#